data_AF-A0A9E2EES2-F1
#
_entry.id   AF-A0A9E2EES2-F1
#
_cell.length_a   1.000
_cell.length_b   1.000
_cell.length_c   1.000
_cell.angle_alpha   90.00
_cell.angle_beta   90.00
_cell.angle_gamma   90.00
#
_symmetry.space_group_name_H-M   'P 1'
#
loop_
_entity.id
_entity.type
_entity.pdbx_description
1 polymer ?
#
loop_
_entity_poly.entity_id
_entity_poly.type
_entity_poly.pdbx_seq_one_letter_code
_entity_poly.pdbx_strand_id
1 'polypeptide(L)'
;MASWLFVVCAMVFGMVVLGGLTRLTHSGLSMVDWHPVTRWLPPMNQAEWQELFAKYQKFPQYKELNIGMTVEEFKDIFWLEFIHRLWGRVLGVVFGVPLVIFLVQGWVKGSLKWKLALAFILGGLQGVLGWYMVKSGLIDRPDVSQYRLAAHLGAALVIYGYLWWLILELLVAVDPSKDVDRKRPMLRGSICLLGLVALTIVSGAFVAGLDAGFAYNTFPLMGGQLIPDGLFELMPIYLNFFENITTVQFDHRVLAILALGLSGAVWEIGRRRGISGRLAVASHLVLGTASLQVVLGVSTLLLMVPVSLASLHQANAFVLFGAIVWLVFEIQRR
;
A
#
# COMPACT_ATOMS: atom_id res chain seq x y z
N MET A 1 14.84 -3.12 20.48
CA MET A 1 14.56 -3.83 19.20
C MET A 1 13.14 -3.59 18.72
N ALA A 2 12.10 -3.84 19.53
CA ALA A 2 10.72 -3.56 19.15
C ALA A 2 10.48 -2.10 18.73
N SER A 3 10.98 -1.11 19.49
CA SER A 3 10.87 0.31 19.13
C SER A 3 11.56 0.65 17.80
N TRP A 4 12.69 0.01 17.50
CA TRP A 4 13.38 0.18 16.22
C TRP A 4 12.54 -0.38 15.05
N LEU A 5 12.02 -1.61 15.18
CA LEU A 5 11.13 -2.17 14.17
C LEU A 5 9.85 -1.35 14.02
N PHE A 6 9.32 -0.78 15.11
CA PHE A 6 8.17 0.12 15.05
C PHE A 6 8.47 1.37 14.20
N VAL A 7 9.64 2.00 14.39
CA VAL A 7 10.10 3.10 13.55
C VAL A 7 10.20 2.67 12.08
N VAL A 8 10.81 1.52 11.80
CA VAL A 8 10.89 0.97 10.42
C VAL A 8 9.49 0.74 9.83
N CYS A 9 8.57 0.13 10.58
CA CYS A 9 7.21 -0.16 10.14
C CYS A 9 6.43 1.13 9.86
N ALA A 10 6.59 2.15 10.70
CA ALA A 10 6.03 3.49 10.48
C ALA A 10 6.63 4.17 9.25
N MET A 11 7.92 3.99 9.00
CA MET A 11 8.56 4.48 7.77
C MET A 11 8.06 3.75 6.51
N VAL A 12 7.81 2.43 6.58
CA VAL A 12 7.17 1.68 5.48
C VAL A 12 5.76 2.20 5.22
N PHE A 13 4.98 2.46 6.27
CA PHE A 13 3.67 3.11 6.13
C PHE A 13 3.77 4.49 5.47
N GLY A 14 4.72 5.33 5.91
CA GLY A 14 5.00 6.62 5.28
C GLY A 14 5.42 6.49 3.81
N MET A 15 6.25 5.49 3.47
CA MET A 15 6.67 5.20 2.10
C MET A 15 5.46 4.89 1.22
N VAL A 16 4.50 4.10 1.72
CA VAL A 16 3.26 3.78 0.99
C VAL A 16 2.45 5.05 0.73
N VAL A 17 2.27 5.92 1.73
CA VAL A 17 1.53 7.19 1.55
C VAL A 17 2.23 8.10 0.54
N LEU A 18 3.55 8.27 0.64
CA LEU A 18 4.35 9.04 -0.30
C LEU A 18 4.28 8.47 -1.73
N GLY A 19 4.31 7.15 -1.88
CA GLY A 19 4.14 6.46 -3.16
C GLY A 19 2.75 6.68 -3.76
N GLY A 20 1.71 6.65 -2.93
CA GLY A 20 0.33 6.97 -3.34
C GLY A 20 0.21 8.40 -3.86
N LEU A 21 0.73 9.37 -3.11
CA LEU A 21 0.80 10.78 -3.56
C LEU A 21 1.55 10.91 -4.88
N THR A 22 2.70 10.24 -5.00
CA THR A 22 3.53 10.26 -6.22
C THR A 22 2.76 9.72 -7.43
N ARG A 23 1.92 8.69 -7.27
CA ARG A 23 1.07 8.18 -8.36
C ARG A 23 -0.10 9.10 -8.67
N LEU A 24 -0.80 9.61 -7.66
CA LEU A 24 -2.01 10.43 -7.81
C LEU A 24 -1.73 11.82 -8.42
N THR A 25 -0.49 12.29 -8.30
CA THR A 25 -0.03 13.57 -8.89
C THR A 25 0.77 13.37 -10.18
N HIS A 26 0.84 12.13 -10.69
CA HIS A 26 1.65 11.76 -11.86
C HIS A 26 3.15 12.12 -11.72
N SER A 27 3.66 12.23 -10.50
CA SER A 27 5.04 12.62 -10.23
C SER A 27 6.06 11.50 -10.45
N GLY A 28 5.62 10.24 -10.53
CA GLY A 28 6.51 9.07 -10.45
C GLY A 28 7.44 8.78 -11.63
N LEU A 29 7.53 9.68 -12.61
CA LEU A 29 8.38 9.56 -13.81
C LEU A 29 9.28 10.79 -14.05
N SER A 30 9.32 11.73 -13.10
CA SER A 30 10.15 12.94 -13.15
C SER A 30 11.65 12.68 -12.94
N MET A 31 12.02 11.59 -12.25
CA MET A 31 13.40 11.16 -12.02
C MET A 31 13.76 9.91 -12.80
N VAL A 32 14.56 10.14 -13.84
CA VAL A 32 14.88 9.15 -14.88
C VAL A 32 16.14 8.33 -14.60
N ASP A 33 17.02 8.83 -13.72
CA ASP A 33 18.25 8.16 -13.34
C ASP A 33 18.07 7.35 -12.04
N TRP A 34 18.36 6.05 -12.07
CA TRP A 34 18.37 5.21 -10.88
C TRP A 34 19.74 5.25 -10.18
N HIS A 35 19.82 6.01 -9.08
CA HIS A 35 20.99 6.06 -8.20
C HIS A 35 20.64 5.57 -6.78
N PRO A 36 20.79 4.27 -6.49
CA PRO A 36 20.35 3.70 -5.21
C PRO A 36 21.26 4.08 -4.04
N VAL A 37 22.54 4.34 -4.32
CA VAL A 37 23.57 4.64 -3.30
C VAL A 37 24.00 6.12 -3.31
N THR A 38 23.92 6.79 -4.46
CA THR A 38 24.37 8.18 -4.67
C THR A 38 23.19 9.14 -4.86
N ARG A 39 23.46 10.46 -5.00
CA ARG A 39 22.46 11.54 -5.18
C ARG A 39 21.49 11.75 -4.00
N TRP A 40 22.03 11.93 -2.80
CA TRP A 40 21.26 12.25 -1.58
C TRP A 40 20.74 13.69 -1.54
N LEU A 41 21.31 14.57 -2.38
CA LEU A 41 20.95 15.97 -2.49
C LEU A 41 20.15 16.22 -3.78
N PRO A 42 19.19 17.15 -3.77
CA PRO A 42 18.49 17.62 -4.97
C PRO A 42 19.42 18.54 -5.79
N PRO A 43 19.02 18.95 -7.01
CA PRO A 43 19.76 19.97 -7.77
C PRO A 43 19.90 21.27 -6.96
N MET A 44 21.13 21.76 -6.85
CA MET A 44 21.50 22.86 -5.92
C MET A 44 21.59 24.22 -6.62
N ASN A 45 21.57 24.26 -7.94
CA ASN A 45 21.66 25.49 -8.73
C ASN A 45 20.82 25.40 -10.01
N GLN A 46 20.65 26.55 -10.68
CA GLN A 46 19.81 26.65 -11.88
C GLN A 46 20.34 25.79 -13.05
N ALA A 47 21.66 25.65 -13.20
CA ALA A 47 22.24 24.85 -14.28
C ALA A 47 21.89 23.36 -14.13
N GLU A 48 22.00 22.81 -12.92
CA GLU A 48 21.62 21.42 -12.62
C GLU A 48 20.12 21.17 -12.84
N TRP A 49 19.26 22.14 -12.47
CA TRP A 49 17.82 22.05 -12.76
C TRP A 49 17.52 22.00 -14.25
N GLN A 50 18.17 22.87 -15.04
CA GLN A 50 18.00 22.89 -16.49
C GLN A 50 18.51 21.61 -17.15
N GLU A 51 19.65 21.07 -16.70
CA GLU A 51 20.17 19.80 -17.22
C GLU A 51 19.18 18.65 -16.95
N LEU A 52 18.66 18.56 -15.73
CA LEU A 52 17.70 17.52 -15.36
C LEU A 52 16.39 17.67 -16.14
N PHE A 53 15.89 18.90 -16.27
CA PHE A 53 14.68 19.18 -17.03
C PHE A 53 14.86 18.85 -18.51
N ALA A 54 16.00 19.19 -19.12
CA ALA A 54 16.33 18.81 -20.49
C ALA A 54 16.40 17.29 -20.71
N LYS A 55 16.75 16.51 -19.68
CA LYS A 55 16.61 15.04 -19.71
C LYS A 55 15.14 14.63 -19.68
N TYR A 56 14.36 15.18 -18.75
CA TYR A 56 12.92 14.91 -18.63
C TYR A 56 12.14 15.17 -19.93
N GLN A 57 12.48 16.25 -20.65
CA GLN A 57 11.85 16.61 -21.94
C GLN A 57 11.96 15.52 -23.03
N LYS A 58 12.87 14.56 -22.87
CA LYS A 58 13.06 13.45 -23.82
C LYS A 58 12.06 12.32 -23.63
N PHE A 59 11.36 12.26 -22.50
CA PHE A 59 10.50 11.13 -22.12
C PHE A 59 9.05 11.27 -22.60
N PRO A 60 8.31 10.15 -22.73
CA PRO A 60 6.92 10.14 -23.18
C PRO A 60 6.02 11.07 -22.34
N GLN A 61 6.18 11.08 -21.02
CA GLN A 61 5.35 11.90 -20.14
C GLN A 61 5.41 13.41 -20.50
N TYR A 62 6.61 13.94 -20.81
CA TYR A 62 6.72 15.33 -21.29
C TYR A 62 6.12 15.51 -22.68
N LYS A 63 6.40 14.57 -23.59
CA LYS A 63 6.01 14.65 -25.00
C LYS A 63 4.50 14.50 -25.23
N GLU A 64 3.78 13.87 -24.31
CA GLU A 64 2.36 13.55 -24.48
C GLU A 64 1.46 14.28 -23.48
N LEU A 65 1.88 14.40 -22.21
CA LEU A 65 1.03 14.95 -21.15
C LEU A 65 1.46 16.35 -20.69
N ASN A 66 2.77 16.60 -20.62
CA ASN A 66 3.33 17.81 -20.03
C ASN A 66 3.99 18.73 -21.09
N ILE A 67 3.42 18.78 -22.30
CA ILE A 67 3.96 19.57 -23.40
C ILE A 67 3.90 21.06 -23.04
N GLY A 68 5.03 21.74 -23.14
CA GLY A 68 5.14 23.16 -22.82
C GLY A 68 5.31 23.47 -21.33
N MET A 69 5.42 22.44 -20.48
CA MET A 69 5.77 22.59 -19.08
C MET A 69 7.08 23.38 -18.92
N THR A 70 7.11 24.26 -17.93
CA THR A 70 8.29 25.04 -17.53
C THR A 70 9.16 24.28 -16.53
N VAL A 71 10.40 24.74 -16.30
CA VAL A 71 11.26 24.13 -15.28
C VAL A 71 10.69 24.32 -13.88
N GLU A 72 9.94 25.40 -13.64
CA GLU A 72 9.27 25.68 -12.37
C GLU A 72 8.17 24.64 -12.09
N GLU A 73 7.30 24.37 -13.06
CA GLU A 73 6.27 23.33 -12.95
C GLU A 73 6.87 21.92 -12.85
N PHE A 74 8.01 21.67 -13.53
CA PHE A 74 8.75 20.42 -13.37
C PHE A 74 9.25 20.20 -11.94
N LYS A 75 9.62 21.26 -11.20
CA LYS A 75 10.07 21.13 -9.80
C LYS A 75 8.97 20.57 -8.92
N ASP A 76 7.70 20.90 -9.18
CA ASP A 76 6.58 20.43 -8.37
C ASP A 76 6.45 18.91 -8.40
N ILE A 77 6.51 18.31 -9.59
CA ILE A 77 6.49 16.85 -9.74
C ILE A 77 7.80 16.20 -9.27
N PHE A 78 8.95 16.86 -9.48
CA PHE A 78 10.24 16.36 -9.07
C PHE A 78 10.35 16.19 -7.56
N TRP A 79 9.92 17.17 -6.77
CA TRP A 79 10.14 17.17 -5.33
C TRP A 79 9.48 15.98 -4.65
N LEU A 80 8.26 15.65 -5.07
CA LEU A 80 7.52 14.54 -4.49
C LEU A 80 8.21 13.20 -4.78
N GLU A 81 8.65 12.97 -6.02
CA GLU A 81 9.39 11.77 -6.38
C GLU A 81 10.76 11.69 -5.69
N PHE A 82 11.47 12.82 -5.62
CA PHE A 82 12.75 12.91 -4.93
C PHE A 82 12.62 12.54 -3.45
N ILE A 83 11.63 13.11 -2.75
CA ILE A 83 11.36 12.81 -1.34
C ILE A 83 11.00 11.34 -1.17
N HIS A 84 10.15 10.78 -2.04
CA HIS A 84 9.78 9.37 -2.00
C HIS A 84 11.01 8.44 -2.17
N ARG A 85 11.91 8.74 -3.12
CA ARG A 85 13.16 7.98 -3.34
C ARG A 85 14.17 8.16 -2.22
N LEU A 86 14.32 9.37 -1.70
CA LEU A 86 15.16 9.67 -0.54
C LEU A 86 14.66 8.90 0.68
N TRP A 87 13.36 8.88 0.93
CA TRP A 87 12.74 8.15 2.03
C TRP A 87 13.06 6.66 1.97
N GLY A 88 12.98 6.04 0.79
CA GLY A 88 13.39 4.64 0.58
C GLY A 88 14.85 4.37 0.96
N ARG A 89 15.77 5.29 0.62
CA ARG A 89 17.20 5.17 0.98
C ARG A 89 17.42 5.35 2.48
N VAL A 90 16.80 6.35 3.09
CA VAL A 90 16.85 6.57 4.55
C VAL A 90 16.30 5.35 5.29
N LEU A 91 15.19 4.76 4.82
CA LEU A 91 14.62 3.53 5.37
C LEU A 91 15.63 2.38 5.31
N GLY A 92 16.33 2.22 4.19
CA GLY A 92 17.42 1.24 4.05
C GLY A 92 18.53 1.42 5.09
N VAL A 93 18.93 2.65 5.38
CA VAL A 93 19.94 2.96 6.42
C VAL A 93 19.40 2.72 7.83
N VAL A 94 18.19 3.21 8.14
CA VAL A 94 17.53 3.07 9.44
C VAL A 94 17.27 1.61 9.78
N PHE A 95 17.06 0.75 8.78
CA PHE A 95 16.98 -0.69 8.99
C PHE A 95 18.38 -1.34 9.04
N GLY A 96 19.22 -1.09 8.03
CA GLY A 96 20.49 -1.80 7.84
C GLY A 96 21.51 -1.54 8.96
N VAL A 97 21.71 -0.29 9.37
CA VAL A 97 22.74 0.07 10.36
C VAL A 97 22.46 -0.55 11.73
N PRO A 98 21.26 -0.39 12.34
CA PRO A 98 20.96 -1.05 13.60
C PRO A 98 20.98 -2.58 13.51
N LEU A 99 20.54 -3.16 12.38
CA LEU A 99 20.61 -4.62 12.19
C LEU A 99 22.05 -5.12 12.28
N VAL A 100 23.00 -4.49 11.57
CA VAL A 100 24.42 -4.84 11.62
C VAL A 100 24.96 -4.72 13.04
N ILE A 101 24.65 -3.62 13.74
CA ILE A 101 25.06 -3.43 15.14
C ILE A 101 24.53 -4.57 16.02
N PHE A 102 23.25 -4.92 15.91
CA PHE A 102 22.66 -5.97 16.75
C PHE A 102 23.22 -7.37 16.45
N LEU A 103 23.60 -7.64 15.19
CA LEU A 103 24.26 -8.87 14.79
C LEU A 103 25.69 -8.95 15.34
N VAL A 104 26.48 -7.88 15.18
CA VAL A 104 27.88 -7.82 15.68
C VAL A 104 27.93 -7.90 17.20
N GLN A 105 27.00 -7.25 17.89
CA GLN A 105 26.89 -7.30 19.36
C GLN A 105 26.28 -8.61 19.89
N GLY A 106 25.84 -9.53 19.02
CA GLY A 106 25.23 -10.79 19.42
C GLY A 106 23.88 -10.66 20.14
N TRP A 107 23.20 -9.51 19.99
CA TRP A 107 21.91 -9.24 20.63
C TRP A 107 20.76 -9.98 19.95
N VAL A 108 20.93 -10.38 18.69
CA VAL A 108 19.94 -11.17 17.93
C VAL A 108 20.29 -12.64 18.01
N LYS A 109 19.45 -13.43 18.68
CA LYS A 109 19.65 -14.87 18.90
C LYS A 109 18.54 -15.71 18.28
N GLY A 110 18.81 -17.01 18.10
CA GLY A 110 17.81 -18.01 17.70
C GLY A 110 17.18 -17.73 16.33
N SER A 111 15.86 -17.90 16.25
CA SER A 111 15.08 -17.71 15.01
C SER A 111 14.94 -16.23 14.61
N LEU A 112 15.11 -15.29 15.53
CA LEU A 112 14.95 -13.85 15.26
C LEU A 112 15.95 -13.35 14.22
N LYS A 113 17.17 -13.90 14.16
CA LYS A 113 18.17 -13.52 13.14
C LYS A 113 17.68 -13.81 11.72
N TRP A 114 17.02 -14.95 11.51
CA TRP A 114 16.50 -15.33 10.20
C TRP A 114 15.26 -14.53 9.84
N LYS A 115 14.43 -14.19 10.84
CA LYS A 115 13.29 -13.29 10.64
C LYS A 115 13.74 -11.88 10.21
N LEU A 116 14.77 -11.33 10.86
CA LEU A 116 15.34 -10.03 10.50
C LEU A 116 16.08 -10.07 9.14
N ALA A 117 16.78 -11.15 8.83
CA ALA A 117 17.40 -11.34 7.53
C ALA A 117 16.36 -11.41 6.40
N LEU A 118 15.23 -12.10 6.62
CA LEU A 118 14.12 -12.12 5.69
C LEU A 118 13.53 -10.72 5.48
N ALA A 119 13.30 -9.95 6.55
CA ALA A 119 12.85 -8.56 6.43
C ALA A 119 13.82 -7.71 5.59
N PHE A 120 15.13 -7.88 5.78
CA PHE A 120 16.15 -7.18 4.99
C PHE A 120 16.05 -7.52 3.50
N ILE A 121 15.98 -8.82 3.18
CA ILE A 121 15.89 -9.31 1.80
C ILE A 121 14.61 -8.81 1.14
N LEU A 122 13.46 -8.91 1.82
CA LEU A 122 12.19 -8.41 1.31
C LEU A 122 12.24 -6.90 1.05
N GLY A 123 12.83 -6.11 1.95
CA GLY A 123 13.04 -4.68 1.75
C GLY A 123 13.93 -4.35 0.55
N GLY A 124 15.02 -5.10 0.35
CA GLY A 124 15.88 -4.97 -0.82
C GLY A 124 15.15 -5.31 -2.13
N LEU A 125 14.41 -6.42 -2.15
CA LEU A 125 13.57 -6.82 -3.28
C LEU A 125 12.47 -5.79 -3.58
N GLN A 126 11.92 -5.14 -2.55
CA GLN A 126 10.96 -4.05 -2.73
C GLN A 126 11.59 -2.86 -3.47
N GLY A 127 12.83 -2.50 -3.14
CA GLY A 127 13.59 -1.49 -3.88
C GLY A 127 13.79 -1.87 -5.34
N VAL A 128 14.18 -3.12 -5.62
CA VAL A 128 14.33 -3.64 -6.99
C VAL A 128 12.99 -3.60 -7.76
N LEU A 129 11.90 -3.97 -7.11
CA LEU A 129 10.57 -3.94 -7.70
C LEU A 129 10.11 -2.50 -7.99
N GLY A 130 10.45 -1.55 -7.12
CA GLY A 130 10.19 -0.12 -7.33
C GLY A 130 10.94 0.46 -8.53
N TRP A 131 12.20 0.04 -8.76
CA TRP A 131 12.94 0.36 -9.99
C TRP A 131 12.24 -0.19 -11.22
N TYR A 132 11.90 -1.47 -11.18
CA TYR A 132 11.23 -2.14 -12.29
C TYR A 132 9.88 -1.48 -12.62
N MET A 133 9.14 -1.04 -11.60
CA MET A 133 7.87 -0.33 -11.74
C MET A 133 8.02 0.95 -12.58
N VAL A 134 9.00 1.80 -12.26
CA VAL A 134 9.23 3.07 -12.99
C VAL A 134 9.72 2.85 -14.41
N LYS A 135 10.47 1.76 -14.67
CA LYS A 135 11.07 1.48 -15.97
C LYS A 135 10.09 1.49 -17.16
N SER A 136 8.81 1.13 -16.97
CA SER A 136 7.85 1.14 -18.10
C SER A 136 7.52 2.53 -18.60
N GLY A 137 7.44 3.51 -17.69
CA GLY A 137 7.08 4.89 -18.05
C GLY A 137 8.22 5.67 -18.70
N LEU A 138 9.42 5.08 -18.74
CA LEU A 138 10.62 5.69 -19.32
C LEU A 138 10.85 5.32 -20.79
N ILE A 139 10.14 4.32 -21.30
CA ILE A 139 10.41 3.76 -22.63
C ILE A 139 9.15 3.73 -23.48
N ASP A 140 8.06 3.13 -22.97
CA ASP A 140 6.97 2.66 -23.83
C ASP A 140 5.66 3.46 -23.72
N ARG A 141 5.44 4.21 -22.63
CA ARG A 141 4.18 4.92 -22.34
C ARG A 141 4.35 6.05 -21.30
N PRO A 142 3.42 7.00 -21.15
CA PRO A 142 3.57 8.15 -20.24
C PRO A 142 3.23 7.85 -18.76
N ASP A 143 3.01 6.58 -18.40
CA ASP A 143 2.58 6.14 -17.08
C ASP A 143 3.22 4.80 -16.61
N VAL A 144 3.04 4.50 -15.33
CA VAL A 144 3.50 3.26 -14.72
C VAL A 144 2.45 2.18 -14.93
N SER A 145 2.87 0.96 -15.30
CA SER A 145 1.95 -0.17 -15.41
C SER A 145 1.11 -0.37 -14.16
N GLN A 146 -0.21 -0.52 -14.32
CA GLN A 146 -1.10 -1.00 -13.28
C GLN A 146 -0.65 -2.35 -12.70
N TYR A 147 -0.12 -3.26 -13.53
CA TYR A 147 0.44 -4.53 -13.08
C TYR A 147 1.65 -4.38 -12.15
N ARG A 148 2.57 -3.48 -12.51
CA ARG A 148 3.80 -3.24 -11.72
C ARG A 148 3.48 -2.47 -10.44
N LEU A 149 2.54 -1.52 -10.51
CA LEU A 149 2.00 -0.81 -9.36
C LEU A 149 1.34 -1.77 -8.37
N ALA A 150 0.46 -2.65 -8.84
CA ALA A 150 -0.20 -3.67 -8.02
C ALA A 150 0.81 -4.63 -7.38
N ALA A 151 1.81 -5.11 -8.14
CA ALA A 151 2.87 -5.95 -7.61
C ALA A 151 3.69 -5.23 -6.52
N HIS A 152 4.07 -3.98 -6.76
CA HIS A 152 4.85 -3.18 -5.81
C HIS A 152 4.08 -2.89 -4.53
N LEU A 153 2.79 -2.50 -4.62
CA LEU A 153 1.93 -2.27 -3.47
C LEU A 153 1.67 -3.56 -2.69
N GLY A 154 1.42 -4.68 -3.39
CA GLY A 154 1.21 -5.99 -2.76
C GLY A 154 2.44 -6.45 -1.99
N ALA A 155 3.64 -6.29 -2.54
CA ALA A 155 4.88 -6.60 -1.84
C ALA A 155 5.12 -5.67 -0.62
N ALA A 156 4.82 -4.37 -0.73
CA ALA A 156 4.84 -3.46 0.41
C ALA A 156 3.88 -3.89 1.53
N LEU A 157 2.67 -4.35 1.17
CA LEU A 157 1.67 -4.84 2.11
C LEU A 157 2.16 -6.07 2.88
N VAL A 158 2.80 -7.01 2.18
CA VAL A 158 3.42 -8.20 2.80
C VAL A 158 4.53 -7.79 3.77
N ILE A 159 5.41 -6.87 3.37
CA ILE A 159 6.50 -6.36 4.24
C ILE A 159 5.92 -5.68 5.48
N TYR A 160 4.93 -4.81 5.31
CA TYR A 160 4.27 -4.11 6.41
C TYR A 160 3.63 -5.10 7.39
N GLY A 161 2.84 -6.07 6.89
CA GLY A 161 2.23 -7.10 7.73
C GLY A 161 3.25 -7.96 8.46
N TYR A 162 4.35 -8.32 7.77
CA TYR A 162 5.44 -9.10 8.35
C TYR A 162 6.15 -8.35 9.47
N LEU A 163 6.55 -7.10 9.24
CA LEU A 163 7.19 -6.25 10.26
C LEU A 163 6.25 -6.02 11.44
N TRP A 164 4.97 -5.76 11.17
CA TRP A 164 3.97 -5.58 12.21
C TRP A 164 3.81 -6.83 13.07
N TRP A 165 3.76 -8.01 12.45
CA TRP A 165 3.74 -9.28 13.17
C TRP A 165 4.98 -9.48 14.05
N LEU A 166 6.19 -9.20 13.53
CA LEU A 166 7.43 -9.28 14.31
C LEU A 166 7.42 -8.33 15.52
N ILE A 167 6.89 -7.12 15.36
CA ILE A 167 6.75 -6.16 16.47
C ILE A 167 5.83 -6.73 17.56
N LEU A 168 4.68 -7.30 17.17
CA LEU A 168 3.73 -7.89 18.11
C LEU A 168 4.36 -9.07 18.88
N GLU A 169 5.11 -9.95 18.19
CA GLU A 169 5.86 -11.04 18.82
C GLU A 169 6.90 -10.54 19.83
N LEU A 170 7.58 -9.42 19.56
CA LEU A 170 8.58 -8.86 20.47
C LEU A 170 7.97 -8.10 21.66
N LEU A 171 6.79 -7.51 21.49
CA LEU A 171 6.11 -6.73 22.53
C LEU A 171 5.30 -7.60 23.48
N VAL A 172 4.93 -8.81 23.07
CA VAL A 172 3.96 -9.62 23.78
C VAL A 172 4.44 -11.05 23.89
N ALA A 173 4.63 -11.53 25.12
CA ALA A 173 4.88 -12.94 25.37
C ALA A 173 3.66 -13.78 24.93
N VAL A 174 3.93 -14.81 24.12
CA VAL A 174 2.91 -15.80 23.74
C VAL A 174 2.60 -16.63 24.99
N ASP A 175 1.34 -16.62 25.41
CA ASP A 175 0.86 -17.48 26.50
C ASP A 175 0.19 -18.71 25.84
N PRO A 176 0.74 -19.93 25.95
CA PRO A 176 0.20 -21.10 25.26
C PRO A 176 -1.17 -21.59 25.79
N SER A 177 -1.93 -20.78 26.52
CA SER A 177 -3.20 -21.18 27.11
C SER A 177 -4.16 -21.73 26.05
N LYS A 178 -4.73 -22.92 26.31
CA LYS A 178 -5.42 -23.77 25.34
C LYS A 178 -6.92 -23.44 25.16
N ASP A 179 -7.30 -22.21 24.83
CA ASP A 179 -8.73 -21.90 24.52
C ASP A 179 -8.95 -21.52 23.04
N VAL A 180 -8.09 -22.04 22.16
CA VAL A 180 -8.16 -21.83 20.69
C VAL A 180 -9.46 -22.40 20.10
N ASP A 181 -10.00 -23.48 20.67
CA ASP A 181 -11.15 -24.19 20.11
C ASP A 181 -12.46 -23.37 20.14
N ARG A 182 -12.73 -22.61 21.21
CA ARG A 182 -13.91 -21.71 21.27
C ARG A 182 -13.82 -20.55 20.28
N LYS A 183 -12.62 -20.19 19.83
CA LYS A 183 -12.37 -19.01 18.96
C LYS A 183 -12.17 -19.37 17.49
N ARG A 184 -12.11 -20.66 17.11
CA ARG A 184 -11.86 -21.11 15.73
C ARG A 184 -12.69 -20.40 14.65
N PRO A 185 -14.03 -20.22 14.78
CA PRO A 185 -14.79 -19.50 13.75
C PRO A 185 -14.42 -18.02 13.61
N MET A 186 -14.03 -17.36 14.72
CA MET A 186 -13.59 -15.95 14.67
C MET A 186 -12.22 -15.85 14.02
N LEU A 187 -11.31 -16.79 14.33
CA LEU A 187 -10.01 -16.88 13.69
C LEU A 187 -10.14 -17.09 12.18
N ARG A 188 -10.95 -18.07 11.75
CA ARG A 188 -11.22 -18.34 10.33
C ARG A 188 -11.79 -17.12 9.63
N GLY A 189 -12.80 -16.48 10.21
CA GLY A 189 -13.37 -15.24 9.69
C GLY A 189 -12.34 -14.11 9.58
N SER A 190 -11.47 -13.95 10.58
CA SER A 190 -10.42 -12.93 10.59
C SER A 190 -9.33 -13.18 9.55
N ILE A 191 -8.96 -14.45 9.31
CA ILE A 191 -8.00 -14.82 8.25
C ILE A 191 -8.62 -14.61 6.87
N CYS A 192 -9.88 -15.02 6.66
CA CYS A 192 -10.60 -14.73 5.43
C CYS A 192 -10.70 -13.22 5.18
N LEU A 193 -10.99 -12.45 6.23
CA LEU A 193 -11.05 -10.98 6.16
C LEU A 193 -9.68 -10.38 5.81
N LEU A 194 -8.59 -10.88 6.40
CA LEU A 194 -7.24 -10.45 6.08
C LEU A 194 -6.92 -10.66 4.59
N GLY A 195 -7.24 -11.84 4.05
CA GLY A 195 -7.06 -12.15 2.63
C GLY A 195 -7.94 -11.28 1.73
N LEU A 196 -9.21 -11.08 2.10
CA LEU A 196 -10.14 -10.25 1.35
C LEU A 196 -9.70 -8.79 1.32
N VAL A 197 -9.31 -8.20 2.45
CA VAL A 197 -8.81 -6.82 2.51
C VAL A 197 -7.49 -6.67 1.75
N ALA A 198 -6.58 -7.66 1.83
CA ALA A 198 -5.37 -7.65 1.02
C ALA A 198 -5.69 -7.64 -0.48
N LEU A 199 -6.65 -8.46 -0.91
CA LEU A 199 -7.13 -8.47 -2.29
C LEU A 199 -7.77 -7.12 -2.68
N THR A 200 -8.58 -6.51 -1.81
CA THR A 200 -9.17 -5.19 -2.04
C THR A 200 -8.12 -4.08 -2.18
N ILE A 201 -7.05 -4.13 -1.37
CA ILE A 201 -5.92 -3.19 -1.49
C ILE A 201 -5.24 -3.33 -2.84
N VAL A 202 -4.97 -4.57 -3.27
CA VAL A 202 -4.35 -4.83 -4.58
C VAL A 202 -5.29 -4.44 -5.72
N SER A 203 -6.60 -4.70 -5.63
CA SER A 203 -7.57 -4.23 -6.63
C SER A 203 -7.62 -2.71 -6.73
N GLY A 204 -7.43 -2.00 -5.60
CA GLY A 204 -7.29 -0.55 -5.58
C GLY A 204 -6.09 -0.03 -6.38
N ALA A 205 -5.00 -0.79 -6.45
CA ALA A 205 -3.85 -0.44 -7.29
C ALA A 205 -4.17 -0.52 -8.78
N PHE A 206 -5.04 -1.45 -9.20
CA PHE A 206 -5.52 -1.51 -10.58
C PHE A 206 -6.45 -0.33 -10.89
N VAL A 207 -7.36 0.03 -9.96
CA VAL A 207 -8.21 1.22 -10.09
C VAL A 207 -7.37 2.49 -10.25
N ALA A 208 -6.37 2.67 -9.40
CA ALA A 208 -5.47 3.82 -9.48
C ALA A 208 -4.56 3.78 -10.71
N GLY A 209 -4.12 2.59 -11.12
CA GLY A 209 -3.25 2.41 -12.28
C GLY A 209 -3.92 2.78 -13.60
N LEU A 210 -5.18 2.38 -13.78
CA LEU A 210 -5.99 2.64 -14.97
C LEU A 210 -6.75 3.98 -14.93
N ASP A 211 -6.55 4.79 -13.89
CA ASP A 211 -7.35 5.99 -13.61
C ASP A 211 -8.88 5.72 -13.59
N ALA A 212 -9.27 4.48 -13.26
CA ALA A 212 -10.66 4.01 -13.29
C ALA A 212 -11.56 4.70 -12.25
N GLY A 213 -10.97 5.40 -11.27
CA GLY A 213 -11.69 6.23 -10.31
C GLY A 213 -12.49 7.37 -10.94
N PHE A 214 -12.15 7.80 -12.16
CA PHE A 214 -12.84 8.86 -12.90
C PHE A 214 -13.96 8.36 -13.83
N ALA A 215 -14.13 7.04 -13.99
CA ALA A 215 -15.06 6.50 -14.97
C ALA A 215 -16.53 6.62 -14.54
N TYR A 216 -16.85 6.16 -13.32
CA TYR A 216 -18.20 6.25 -12.78
C TYR A 216 -18.18 6.89 -11.39
N ASN A 217 -18.66 8.13 -11.25
CA ASN A 217 -18.63 8.87 -9.98
C ASN A 217 -19.97 8.91 -9.24
N THR A 218 -20.77 7.85 -9.38
CA THR A 218 -22.04 7.63 -8.65
C THR A 218 -21.95 6.44 -7.73
N PHE A 219 -22.75 6.43 -6.65
CA PHE A 219 -22.90 5.33 -5.70
C PHE A 219 -24.30 5.36 -5.07
N PRO A 220 -24.98 4.22 -4.81
CA PRO A 220 -24.52 2.84 -5.01
C PRO A 220 -24.59 2.36 -6.46
N LEU A 221 -25.35 3.05 -7.31
CA LEU A 221 -25.46 2.74 -8.73
C LEU A 221 -24.19 3.18 -9.48
N MET A 222 -23.85 2.46 -10.55
CA MET A 222 -22.74 2.70 -11.46
C MET A 222 -23.33 2.88 -12.86
N GLY A 223 -23.35 4.12 -13.36
CA GLY A 223 -23.99 4.41 -14.66
C GLY A 223 -25.52 4.22 -14.63
N GLY A 224 -26.15 4.45 -13.48
CA GLY A 224 -27.60 4.28 -13.30
C GLY A 224 -28.05 2.84 -13.02
N GLN A 225 -27.14 1.86 -13.02
CA GLN A 225 -27.46 0.45 -12.77
C GLN A 225 -26.66 -0.11 -11.58
N LEU A 226 -27.12 -1.19 -10.96
CA LEU A 226 -26.34 -1.87 -9.91
C LEU A 226 -25.17 -2.67 -10.48
N ILE A 227 -25.39 -3.30 -11.63
CA ILE A 227 -24.36 -3.96 -12.44
C ILE A 227 -24.30 -3.13 -13.73
N PRO A 228 -23.21 -2.38 -13.98
CA PRO A 228 -23.10 -1.54 -15.17
C PRO A 228 -22.96 -2.39 -16.44
N ASP A 229 -23.37 -1.82 -17.57
CA ASP A 229 -23.00 -2.34 -18.89
C ASP A 229 -21.48 -2.19 -19.12
N GLY A 230 -20.92 -3.00 -20.03
CA GLY A 230 -19.49 -2.94 -20.38
C GLY A 230 -18.57 -3.82 -19.55
N LEU A 231 -19.13 -4.64 -18.64
CA LEU A 231 -18.37 -5.69 -17.97
C LEU A 231 -18.01 -6.80 -18.96
N PHE A 232 -16.78 -7.32 -18.85
CA PHE A 232 -16.32 -8.49 -19.60
C PHE A 232 -16.22 -8.34 -21.13
N GLU A 233 -16.12 -7.11 -21.66
CA GLU A 233 -16.03 -6.84 -23.10
C GLU A 233 -14.68 -7.22 -23.74
N LEU A 234 -13.58 -7.23 -22.96
CA LEU A 234 -12.26 -7.58 -23.48
C LEU A 234 -12.12 -9.09 -23.68
N MET A 235 -11.42 -9.47 -24.74
CA MET A 235 -11.03 -10.87 -25.00
C MET A 235 -9.50 -11.00 -24.99
N PRO A 236 -8.94 -12.01 -24.30
CA PRO A 236 -9.63 -13.02 -23.47
C PRO A 236 -10.25 -12.46 -22.18
N ILE A 237 -11.34 -13.10 -21.70
CA ILE A 237 -12.19 -12.61 -20.60
C ILE A 237 -11.42 -12.20 -19.35
N TYR A 238 -10.34 -12.91 -19.01
CA TYR A 238 -9.56 -12.62 -17.79
C TYR A 238 -8.92 -11.22 -17.79
N LEU A 239 -8.71 -10.59 -18.96
CA LEU A 239 -8.15 -9.24 -19.03
C LEU A 239 -9.08 -8.19 -18.41
N ASN A 240 -10.39 -8.45 -18.35
CA ASN A 240 -11.32 -7.49 -17.80
C ASN A 240 -11.08 -7.21 -16.32
N PHE A 241 -10.60 -8.19 -15.55
CA PHE A 241 -10.25 -8.02 -14.14
C PHE A 241 -9.02 -7.14 -13.91
N PHE A 242 -8.28 -6.78 -14.97
CA PHE A 242 -6.99 -6.07 -14.86
C PHE A 242 -6.84 -4.85 -15.80
N GLU A 243 -7.64 -4.76 -16.86
CA GLU A 243 -7.50 -3.77 -17.93
C GLU A 243 -8.83 -3.10 -18.32
N ASN A 244 -9.97 -3.76 -18.10
CA ASN A 244 -11.27 -3.14 -18.35
C ASN A 244 -11.61 -2.18 -17.18
N ILE A 245 -11.65 -0.89 -17.48
CA ILE A 245 -11.91 0.19 -16.51
C ILE A 245 -13.21 -0.05 -15.73
N THR A 246 -14.30 -0.41 -16.42
CA THR A 246 -15.60 -0.67 -15.80
C THR A 246 -15.55 -1.88 -14.87
N THR A 247 -14.98 -3.00 -15.33
CA THR A 247 -14.86 -4.22 -14.51
C THR A 247 -13.96 -4.01 -13.30
N VAL A 248 -12.78 -3.42 -13.47
CA VAL A 248 -11.85 -3.14 -12.35
C VAL A 248 -12.49 -2.25 -11.29
N GLN A 249 -13.20 -1.20 -11.70
CA GLN A 249 -13.86 -0.31 -10.76
C GLN A 249 -15.04 -1.00 -10.06
N PHE A 250 -15.84 -1.78 -10.78
CA PHE A 250 -16.95 -2.55 -10.22
C PHE A 250 -16.46 -3.59 -9.19
N ASP A 251 -15.45 -4.37 -9.54
CA ASP A 251 -14.89 -5.41 -8.67
C ASP A 251 -14.35 -4.81 -7.38
N HIS A 252 -13.64 -3.68 -7.45
CA HIS A 252 -13.13 -3.00 -6.25
C HIS A 252 -14.27 -2.57 -5.31
N ARG A 253 -15.39 -2.05 -5.84
CA ARG A 253 -16.58 -1.71 -5.03
C ARG A 253 -17.18 -2.93 -4.35
N VAL A 254 -17.36 -4.02 -5.11
CA VAL A 254 -17.92 -5.28 -4.58
C VAL A 254 -17.02 -5.82 -3.47
N LEU A 255 -15.71 -5.89 -3.70
CA LEU A 255 -14.73 -6.33 -2.72
C LEU A 255 -14.75 -5.47 -1.44
N ALA A 256 -14.91 -4.15 -1.56
CA ALA A 256 -15.02 -3.25 -0.41
C ALA A 256 -16.29 -3.50 0.41
N ILE A 257 -17.44 -3.70 -0.24
CA ILE A 257 -18.71 -4.01 0.44
C ILE A 257 -18.64 -5.37 1.13
N LEU A 258 -18.08 -6.39 0.47
CA LEU A 258 -17.86 -7.71 1.06
C LEU A 258 -16.92 -7.64 2.27
N ALA A 259 -15.85 -6.85 2.20
CA ALA A 259 -14.92 -6.65 3.30
C ALA A 259 -15.60 -5.98 4.51
N LEU A 260 -16.45 -4.98 4.29
CA LEU A 260 -17.23 -4.35 5.36
C LEU A 260 -18.22 -5.34 6.00
N GLY A 261 -18.97 -6.09 5.18
CA GLY A 261 -19.91 -7.11 5.67
C GLY A 261 -19.21 -8.19 6.50
N LEU A 262 -18.08 -8.70 6.03
CA LEU A 262 -17.29 -9.69 6.77
C LEU A 262 -16.67 -9.11 8.04
N SER A 263 -16.24 -7.84 8.04
CA SER A 263 -15.77 -7.14 9.24
C SER A 263 -16.88 -7.08 10.31
N GLY A 264 -18.10 -6.75 9.91
CA GLY A 264 -19.27 -6.76 10.79
C GLY A 264 -19.59 -8.15 11.34
N ALA A 265 -19.51 -9.20 10.51
CA ALA A 265 -19.73 -10.58 10.92
C ALA A 265 -18.67 -11.06 11.94
N VAL A 266 -17.38 -10.78 11.71
CA VAL A 266 -16.30 -11.11 12.65
C VAL A 266 -16.50 -10.40 13.98
N TRP A 267 -16.88 -9.11 13.94
CA TRP A 267 -17.17 -8.32 15.14
C TRP A 267 -18.37 -8.88 15.92
N GLU A 268 -19.47 -9.25 15.26
CA GLU A 268 -20.64 -9.88 15.89
C GLU A 268 -20.27 -11.20 16.57
N ILE A 269 -19.52 -12.06 15.89
CA ILE A 269 -19.03 -13.33 16.46
C ILE A 269 -18.19 -13.06 17.72
N GLY A 270 -17.29 -12.09 17.67
CA GLY A 270 -16.49 -11.65 18.81
C GLY A 270 -17.35 -11.20 19.98
N ARG A 271 -18.29 -10.27 19.74
CA ARG A 271 -19.20 -9.74 20.76
C ARG A 271 -20.05 -10.83 21.41
N ARG A 272 -20.65 -11.75 20.64
CA ARG A 272 -21.45 -12.87 21.18
C ARG A 272 -20.63 -13.82 22.05
N ARG A 273 -19.32 -13.87 21.85
CA ARG A 273 -18.39 -14.67 22.65
C ARG A 273 -17.83 -13.94 23.87
N GLY A 274 -18.24 -12.70 24.10
CA GLY A 274 -17.79 -11.91 25.25
C GLY A 274 -16.29 -11.60 25.22
N ILE A 275 -15.72 -11.32 24.04
CA ILE A 275 -14.31 -10.88 23.94
C ILE A 275 -14.08 -9.63 24.80
N SER A 276 -12.89 -9.52 25.40
CA SER A 276 -12.54 -8.42 26.30
C SER A 276 -11.08 -8.00 26.15
N GLY A 277 -10.73 -6.85 26.76
CA GLY A 277 -9.38 -6.30 26.74
C GLY A 277 -8.85 -6.03 25.33
N ARG A 278 -7.57 -6.34 25.08
CA ARG A 278 -6.90 -6.09 23.78
C ARG A 278 -7.62 -6.70 22.59
N LEU A 279 -8.23 -7.88 22.75
CA LEU A 279 -8.96 -8.55 21.67
C LEU A 279 -10.23 -7.78 21.28
N ALA A 280 -10.97 -7.25 22.26
CA ALA A 280 -12.13 -6.39 22.01
C ALA A 280 -11.70 -5.09 21.31
N VAL A 281 -10.63 -4.44 21.81
CA VAL A 281 -10.08 -3.22 21.18
C VAL A 281 -9.71 -3.47 19.72
N ALA A 282 -8.97 -4.53 19.43
CA ALA A 282 -8.61 -4.88 18.05
C ALA A 282 -9.86 -5.12 17.18
N SER A 283 -10.87 -5.83 17.69
CA SER A 283 -12.11 -6.09 16.97
C SER A 283 -12.93 -4.82 16.69
N HIS A 284 -13.02 -3.90 17.65
CA HIS A 284 -13.66 -2.60 17.44
C HIS A 284 -12.90 -1.73 16.45
N LEU A 285 -11.56 -1.74 16.52
CA LEU A 285 -10.71 -0.99 15.60
C LEU A 285 -10.87 -1.48 14.16
N VAL A 286 -10.94 -2.80 13.93
CA VAL A 286 -11.22 -3.37 12.60
C VAL A 286 -12.55 -2.88 12.05
N LEU A 287 -13.63 -2.95 12.83
CA LEU A 287 -14.93 -2.48 12.36
C LEU A 287 -14.95 -0.96 12.09
N GLY A 288 -14.36 -0.17 13.00
CA GLY A 288 -14.30 1.28 12.85
C GLY A 288 -13.50 1.71 11.62
N THR A 289 -12.33 1.11 11.41
CA THR A 289 -11.47 1.41 10.24
C THR A 289 -12.05 0.86 8.94
N ALA A 290 -12.76 -0.27 8.95
CA ALA A 290 -13.49 -0.77 7.77
C ALA A 290 -14.64 0.15 7.36
N SER A 291 -15.42 0.66 8.33
CA SER A 291 -16.45 1.66 8.07
C SER A 291 -15.86 2.95 7.51
N LEU A 292 -14.78 3.45 8.13
CA LEU A 292 -14.05 4.62 7.63
C LEU A 292 -13.51 4.39 6.21
N GLN A 293 -13.03 3.18 5.91
CA GLN A 293 -12.51 2.84 4.58
C GLN A 293 -13.58 3.01 3.50
N VAL A 294 -14.79 2.49 3.74
CA VAL A 294 -15.90 2.63 2.78
C VAL A 294 -16.32 4.09 2.64
N VAL A 295 -16.40 4.84 3.74
CA VAL A 295 -16.70 6.29 3.69
C VAL A 295 -15.67 7.02 2.84
N LEU A 296 -14.37 6.83 3.11
CA LEU A 296 -13.29 7.46 2.34
C LEU A 296 -13.33 7.04 0.87
N GLY A 297 -13.62 5.77 0.58
CA GLY A 297 -13.70 5.26 -0.80
C GLY A 297 -14.85 5.86 -1.58
N VAL A 298 -16.04 5.91 -0.98
CA VAL A 298 -17.22 6.54 -1.57
C VAL A 298 -17.02 8.05 -1.72
N SER A 299 -16.45 8.73 -0.73
CA SER A 299 -16.14 10.16 -0.84
C SER A 299 -15.11 10.45 -1.94
N THR A 300 -14.05 9.63 -2.04
CA THR A 300 -13.05 9.73 -3.13
C THR A 300 -13.72 9.58 -4.49
N LEU A 301 -14.65 8.62 -4.60
CA LEU A 301 -15.41 8.37 -5.81
C LEU A 301 -16.33 9.53 -6.19
N LEU A 302 -17.22 9.96 -5.27
CA LEU A 302 -18.24 10.97 -5.56
C LEU A 302 -17.63 12.35 -5.85
N LEU A 303 -16.47 12.66 -5.27
CA LEU A 303 -15.79 13.94 -5.43
C LEU A 303 -14.71 13.94 -6.51
N MET A 304 -14.73 12.94 -7.42
CA MET A 304 -13.80 12.82 -8.55
C MET A 304 -12.32 12.78 -8.14
N VAL A 305 -11.99 11.82 -7.28
CA VAL A 305 -10.62 11.46 -6.85
C VAL A 305 -9.79 12.64 -6.31
N PRO A 306 -10.25 13.43 -5.31
CA PRO A 306 -9.39 14.43 -4.70
C PRO A 306 -8.16 13.76 -4.08
N VAL A 307 -6.96 14.26 -4.40
CA VAL A 307 -5.69 13.65 -3.98
C VAL A 307 -5.63 13.40 -2.47
N SER A 308 -6.15 14.33 -1.67
CA SER A 308 -6.20 14.21 -0.20
C SER A 308 -7.07 13.03 0.25
N LEU A 309 -8.27 12.86 -0.31
CA LEU A 309 -9.18 11.77 0.04
C LEU A 309 -8.66 10.42 -0.47
N ALA A 310 -8.15 10.36 -1.70
CA ALA A 310 -7.56 9.16 -2.26
C ALA A 310 -6.34 8.69 -1.43
N SER A 311 -5.51 9.63 -0.99
CA SER A 311 -4.36 9.33 -0.13
C SER A 311 -4.78 8.88 1.27
N LEU A 312 -5.79 9.51 1.87
CA LEU A 312 -6.37 9.07 3.15
C LEU A 312 -7.01 7.69 3.05
N HIS A 313 -7.70 7.39 1.94
CA HIS A 313 -8.27 6.09 1.65
C HIS A 313 -7.18 5.01 1.58
N GLN A 314 -6.06 5.27 0.90
CA GLN A 314 -4.92 4.35 0.87
C GLN A 314 -4.27 4.17 2.24
N ALA A 315 -4.07 5.27 2.98
CA ALA A 315 -3.49 5.24 4.32
C ALA A 315 -4.35 4.42 5.29
N ASN A 316 -5.65 4.69 5.33
CA ASN A 316 -6.59 3.95 6.19
C ASN A 316 -6.68 2.47 5.81
N ALA A 317 -6.48 2.10 4.55
CA ALA A 317 -6.46 0.70 4.14
C ALA A 317 -5.32 -0.09 4.82
N PHE A 318 -4.14 0.53 4.96
CA PHE A 318 -3.01 -0.06 5.67
C PHE A 318 -3.22 -0.09 7.19
N VAL A 319 -3.93 0.92 7.74
CA VAL A 319 -4.34 0.91 9.16
C VAL A 319 -5.32 -0.24 9.42
N LEU A 320 -6.34 -0.40 8.58
CA LEU A 320 -7.30 -1.51 8.64
C LEU A 320 -6.58 -2.86 8.53
N PHE A 321 -5.68 -3.02 7.56
CA PHE A 321 -4.89 -4.23 7.41
C PHE A 321 -4.06 -4.53 8.67
N GLY A 322 -3.35 -3.53 9.22
CA GLY A 322 -2.60 -3.66 10.47
C GLY A 322 -3.49 -4.02 11.69
N ALA A 323 -4.70 -3.46 11.76
CA ALA A 323 -5.68 -3.79 12.78
C ALA A 323 -6.17 -5.25 12.67
N ILE A 324 -6.37 -5.76 11.45
CA ILE A 324 -6.75 -7.17 11.22
C ILE A 324 -5.59 -8.11 11.57
N VAL A 325 -4.35 -7.76 11.19
CA VAL A 325 -3.15 -8.53 11.60
C VAL A 325 -3.05 -8.60 13.12
N TRP A 326 -3.27 -7.47 13.82
CA TRP A 326 -3.29 -7.45 15.28
C TRP A 326 -4.44 -8.28 15.86
N LEU A 327 -5.63 -8.22 15.28
CA LEU A 327 -6.78 -9.04 15.66
C LEU A 327 -6.45 -10.54 15.55
N VAL A 328 -5.89 -10.97 14.42
CA VAL A 328 -5.47 -12.36 14.19
C VAL A 328 -4.42 -12.78 15.23
N PHE A 329 -3.43 -11.92 15.49
CA PHE A 329 -2.39 -12.17 16.51
C PHE A 329 -3.00 -12.40 17.89
N GLU A 330 -3.90 -11.52 18.36
CA GLU A 330 -4.53 -11.66 19.68
C GLU A 330 -5.42 -12.89 19.80
N ILE A 331 -6.04 -13.35 18.71
CA ILE A 331 -6.81 -14.60 18.69
C ILE A 331 -5.89 -15.82 18.79
N GLN A 332 -4.79 -15.84 18.03
CA GLN A 332 -3.84 -16.97 18.01
C GLN A 332 -3.00 -17.07 19.27
N ARG A 333 -2.76 -15.94 19.95
CA ARG A 333 -2.03 -15.88 21.21
C ARG A 333 -2.78 -16.50 22.40
N ARG A 334 -4.11 -16.64 22.37
CA ARG A 334 -4.95 -16.95 23.54
C ARG A 334 -5.80 -18.20 23.37
#